data_AF-A0A7S4VH76-F1
#
_entry.id   AF-A0A7S4VH76-F1
#
_cell.length_a   1.000
_cell.length_b   1.000
_cell.length_c   1.000
_cell.angle_alpha   90.00
_cell.angle_beta   90.00
_cell.angle_gamma   90.00
#
_symmetry.space_group_name_H-M   'P 1'
#
loop_
_entity.id
_entity.type
_entity.pdbx_description
1 polymer ?
#
loop_
_entity_poly.entity_id
_entity_poly.type
_entity_poly.pdbx_seq_one_letter_code
_entity_poly.pdbx_strand_id
1 'polypeptide(L)'
;GGARRRALRTAVAPWRGAGRMAARPRAQGAAAGPVVNRRVSASSSSHAASQLKQKPSIRKTIESMASTGSQAEYFKPDQTLIIFDWDDTLLPTTFLNNVAQAGGKGYQALGGVRALALTRALADHADLVRRVLVGAREVGHVAIVTSSVRPWVDRSAQQHLPGLDVPRLLRELGIPVLYASGPCASSVEGLDMLEAHTERKRSVMAEFVGQVCRGGGALRSAVSVGDSPAEREALKRLARHWEQPAGAAGRPSCKTVKLMSDPSLRQLGRQLQALAGWLDRVVSCDGDVDVSVGPREDLETKLWTHFGPRPEK
;
A
#
# COMPACT_ATOMS: atom_id res chain seq x y z
N GLY A 1 -41.57 14.92 46.74
CA GLY A 1 -41.47 14.02 45.58
C GLY A 1 -40.12 14.20 44.92
N GLY A 2 -39.23 13.22 45.06
CA GLY A 2 -37.86 13.27 44.54
C GLY A 2 -37.74 12.58 43.18
N ALA A 3 -37.19 13.28 42.20
CA ALA A 3 -36.89 12.73 40.87
C ALA A 3 -35.50 12.07 40.86
N ARG A 4 -35.47 10.74 40.69
CA ARG A 4 -34.24 9.95 40.48
C ARG A 4 -33.79 10.08 39.02
N ARG A 5 -32.61 10.64 38.77
CA ARG A 5 -31.89 10.51 37.50
C ARG A 5 -31.15 9.17 37.50
N ARG A 6 -31.43 8.31 36.52
CA ARG A 6 -30.72 7.04 36.27
C ARG A 6 -29.67 7.30 35.20
N ALA A 7 -28.39 7.26 35.58
CA ALA A 7 -27.27 7.29 34.65
C ALA A 7 -27.12 5.91 33.98
N LEU A 8 -27.18 5.88 32.65
CA LEU A 8 -26.86 4.69 31.86
C LEU A 8 -25.34 4.59 31.71
N ARG A 9 -24.74 3.64 32.43
CA ARG A 9 -23.38 3.15 32.18
C ARG A 9 -23.45 2.19 31.00
N THR A 10 -22.95 2.58 29.83
CA THR A 10 -22.69 1.65 28.73
C THR A 10 -21.37 0.93 28.98
N ALA A 11 -21.47 -0.37 29.24
CA ALA A 11 -20.33 -1.26 29.40
C ALA A 11 -19.61 -1.47 28.05
N VAL A 12 -18.28 -1.36 28.07
CA VAL A 12 -17.39 -1.67 26.96
C VAL A 12 -17.27 -3.19 26.84
N ALA A 13 -17.68 -3.75 25.70
CA ALA A 13 -17.47 -5.17 25.41
C ALA A 13 -16.01 -5.43 25.01
N PRO A 14 -15.37 -6.50 25.50
CA PRO A 14 -13.99 -6.83 25.14
C PRO A 14 -13.90 -7.35 23.70
N TRP A 15 -12.84 -6.92 23.01
CA TRP A 15 -12.48 -7.29 21.65
C TRP A 15 -12.14 -8.79 21.57
N ARG A 16 -12.86 -9.55 20.73
CA ARG A 16 -12.52 -10.94 20.40
C ARG A 16 -11.53 -10.92 19.23
N GLY A 17 -10.26 -11.08 19.57
CA GLY A 17 -9.17 -11.17 18.61
C GLY A 17 -9.31 -12.36 17.67
N ALA A 18 -8.83 -12.14 16.43
CA ALA A 18 -8.50 -13.20 15.50
C ALA A 18 -7.58 -14.24 16.18
N GLY A 19 -7.91 -15.51 15.98
CA GLY A 19 -7.28 -16.64 16.64
C GLY A 19 -5.78 -16.75 16.37
N ARG A 20 -5.06 -17.14 17.42
CA ARG A 20 -3.64 -17.48 17.47
C ARG A 20 -3.26 -18.52 16.40
N MET A 21 -2.12 -18.32 15.72
CA MET A 21 -1.36 -19.44 15.16
C MET A 21 -0.53 -20.11 16.26
N ALA A 22 -0.74 -21.43 16.41
CA ALA A 22 0.09 -22.30 17.21
C ALA A 22 1.44 -22.58 16.50
N ALA A 23 2.51 -22.62 17.29
CA ALA A 23 3.85 -23.03 16.86
C ALA A 23 3.86 -24.47 16.33
N ARG A 24 4.60 -24.72 15.24
CA ARG A 24 4.90 -26.07 14.74
C ARG A 24 6.31 -26.51 15.16
N PRO A 25 6.53 -27.81 15.47
CA PRO A 25 7.83 -28.34 15.89
C PRO A 25 8.73 -28.71 14.71
N ARG A 26 10.04 -28.74 14.99
CA ARG A 26 11.13 -29.29 14.17
C ARG A 26 10.88 -30.75 13.78
N ALA A 27 11.23 -31.12 12.54
CA ALA A 27 11.55 -32.48 12.16
C ALA A 27 12.90 -32.50 11.42
N GLN A 28 13.77 -33.43 11.85
CA GLN A 28 15.07 -33.77 11.28
C GLN A 28 14.95 -35.04 10.43
N GLY A 29 15.86 -35.16 9.44
CA GLY A 29 16.28 -36.40 8.77
C GLY A 29 15.44 -36.79 7.53
N ALA A 30 15.97 -37.40 6.47
CA ALA A 30 17.30 -37.66 5.92
C ALA A 30 17.09 -38.46 4.61
N ALA A 31 18.14 -38.54 3.77
CA ALA A 31 18.36 -39.46 2.64
C ALA A 31 17.69 -39.15 1.28
N ALA A 32 18.23 -39.49 0.12
CA ALA A 32 19.59 -39.76 -0.39
C ALA A 32 19.45 -40.10 -1.90
N GLY A 33 20.36 -39.59 -2.74
CA GLY A 33 20.75 -40.19 -4.04
C GLY A 33 20.09 -39.62 -5.32
N PRO A 34 20.69 -39.84 -6.52
CA PRO A 34 22.12 -39.95 -6.82
C PRO A 34 22.60 -38.93 -7.88
N VAL A 35 23.91 -38.73 -7.86
CA VAL A 35 24.73 -37.93 -8.78
C VAL A 35 24.94 -38.68 -10.09
N VAL A 36 24.71 -38.03 -11.22
CA VAL A 36 25.20 -38.48 -12.54
C VAL A 36 26.16 -37.45 -13.10
N ASN A 37 27.41 -37.90 -13.22
CA ASN A 37 28.52 -37.23 -13.90
C ASN A 37 28.36 -37.35 -15.42
N ARG A 38 28.60 -36.27 -16.16
CA ARG A 38 29.11 -36.40 -17.54
C ARG A 38 30.05 -35.25 -17.91
N ARG A 39 31.33 -35.59 -18.01
CA ARG A 39 32.40 -34.85 -18.71
C ARG A 39 32.10 -34.80 -20.20
N VAL A 40 32.43 -33.69 -20.86
CA VAL A 40 33.30 -33.64 -22.06
C VAL A 40 33.82 -32.19 -22.21
N SER A 41 35.12 -31.97 -22.04
CA SER A 41 36.16 -31.72 -23.07
C SER A 41 36.33 -30.25 -23.47
N ALA A 42 37.51 -29.74 -23.12
CA ALA A 42 38.10 -28.53 -23.68
C ALA A 42 38.69 -28.82 -25.07
N SER A 43 38.52 -27.89 -25.99
CA SER A 43 39.48 -27.62 -27.06
C SER A 43 39.42 -26.15 -27.47
N SER A 44 40.62 -25.64 -27.67
CA SER A 44 41.03 -24.28 -28.03
C SER A 44 40.90 -24.01 -29.54
N SER A 45 40.54 -22.79 -29.93
CA SER A 45 41.38 -21.92 -30.78
C SER A 45 40.67 -20.64 -31.25
N SER A 46 41.43 -19.55 -31.16
CA SER A 46 41.40 -18.24 -31.83
C SER A 46 40.38 -17.99 -32.96
N HIS A 47 39.84 -16.76 -33.04
CA HIS A 47 40.01 -15.83 -34.17
C HIS A 47 39.65 -14.40 -33.74
N ALA A 48 40.55 -13.46 -34.03
CA ALA A 48 40.42 -12.04 -33.77
C ALA A 48 39.57 -11.37 -34.87
N ALA A 49 38.65 -10.49 -34.48
CA ALA A 49 38.10 -9.47 -35.36
C ALA A 49 37.74 -8.22 -34.54
N SER A 50 38.48 -7.15 -34.80
CA SER A 50 38.29 -5.81 -34.29
C SER A 50 36.91 -5.26 -34.66
N GLN A 51 36.07 -4.92 -33.68
CA GLN A 51 34.91 -4.07 -33.88
C GLN A 51 35.16 -2.68 -33.31
N LEU A 52 35.25 -1.71 -34.22
CA LEU A 52 35.31 -0.29 -33.95
C LEU A 52 34.06 0.16 -33.18
N LYS A 53 34.28 0.72 -31.98
CA LYS A 53 33.24 1.38 -31.17
C LYS A 53 32.67 2.58 -31.94
N GLN A 54 31.51 2.41 -32.54
CA GLN A 54 30.74 3.55 -33.07
C GLN A 54 30.28 4.41 -31.90
N LYS A 55 30.72 5.68 -31.87
CA LYS A 55 30.18 6.70 -30.97
C LYS A 55 28.70 6.91 -31.29
N PRO A 56 27.81 7.00 -30.29
CA PRO A 56 26.41 7.28 -30.54
C PRO A 56 26.29 8.66 -31.21
N SER A 57 25.59 8.68 -32.35
CA SER A 57 25.26 9.90 -33.10
C SER A 57 24.47 10.87 -32.21
N ILE A 58 24.81 12.16 -32.30
CA ILE A 58 24.16 13.28 -31.61
C ILE A 58 22.62 13.25 -31.76
N ARG A 59 22.09 12.66 -32.85
CA ARG A 59 20.65 12.46 -33.03
C ARG A 59 19.99 11.55 -31.98
N LYS A 60 20.68 10.48 -31.53
CA LYS A 60 20.16 9.60 -30.46
C LYS A 60 20.11 10.28 -29.09
N THR A 61 20.99 11.26 -28.85
CA THR A 61 20.99 12.05 -27.61
C THR A 61 19.86 13.07 -27.61
N ILE A 62 19.50 13.63 -28.76
CA ILE A 62 18.40 14.59 -28.88
C ILE A 62 17.03 13.90 -28.71
N GLU A 63 16.84 12.68 -29.21
CA GLU A 63 15.62 11.87 -28.93
C GLU A 63 15.48 11.52 -27.44
N SER A 64 16.60 11.26 -26.75
CA SER A 64 16.62 11.03 -25.29
C SER A 64 16.28 12.28 -24.48
N MET A 65 16.54 13.48 -25.01
CA MET A 65 16.23 14.76 -24.34
C MET A 65 14.85 15.31 -24.73
N ALA A 66 14.29 14.90 -25.88
CA ALA A 66 12.91 15.21 -26.26
C ALA A 66 11.89 14.32 -25.50
N SER A 67 12.31 13.13 -25.05
CA SER A 67 11.47 12.22 -24.26
C SER A 67 11.10 12.74 -22.87
N THR A 68 11.84 13.69 -22.29
CA THR A 68 11.51 14.25 -20.96
C THR A 68 10.37 15.26 -21.01
N GLY A 69 10.17 15.93 -22.15
CA GLY A 69 9.03 16.84 -22.36
C GLY A 69 7.70 16.10 -22.49
N SER A 70 7.69 14.90 -23.08
CA SER A 70 6.49 14.08 -23.23
C SER A 70 6.05 13.35 -21.96
N GLN A 71 6.94 13.13 -20.99
CA GLN A 71 6.55 12.44 -19.73
C GLN A 71 5.76 13.34 -18.78
N ALA A 72 6.02 14.66 -18.79
CA ALA A 72 5.29 15.62 -17.96
C ALA A 72 3.83 15.84 -18.42
N GLU A 73 3.53 15.61 -19.71
CA GLU A 73 2.16 15.70 -20.26
C GLU A 73 1.35 14.40 -20.09
N TYR A 74 1.99 13.28 -19.70
CA TYR A 74 1.38 11.94 -19.73
C TYR A 74 0.64 11.52 -18.46
N PHE A 75 0.89 12.18 -17.31
CA PHE A 75 0.30 11.81 -16.02
C PHE A 75 -0.36 13.00 -15.35
N LYS A 76 -1.56 13.34 -15.80
CA LYS A 76 -2.38 14.34 -15.12
C LYS A 76 -3.03 13.72 -13.87
N PRO A 77 -3.21 14.48 -12.78
CA PRO A 77 -3.87 13.97 -11.56
C PRO A 77 -5.27 13.38 -11.79
N ASP A 78 -6.01 13.87 -12.78
CA ASP A 78 -7.32 13.36 -13.17
C ASP A 78 -7.27 12.00 -13.91
N GLN A 79 -6.09 11.57 -14.33
CA GLN A 79 -5.84 10.28 -14.99
C GLN A 79 -5.17 9.25 -14.07
N THR A 80 -5.03 9.55 -12.78
CA THR A 80 -4.37 8.68 -11.81
C THR A 80 -5.33 8.29 -10.68
N LEU A 81 -5.34 7.00 -10.34
CA LEU A 81 -5.96 6.48 -9.12
C LEU A 81 -4.92 6.05 -8.09
N ILE A 82 -5.17 6.32 -6.82
CA ILE A 82 -4.34 5.88 -5.70
C ILE A 82 -5.26 5.33 -4.62
N ILE A 83 -5.00 4.08 -4.22
CA ILE A 83 -5.84 3.35 -3.28
C ILE A 83 -4.98 2.95 -2.09
N PHE A 84 -5.40 3.36 -0.90
CA PHE A 84 -4.76 3.00 0.36
C PHE A 84 -5.61 2.01 1.13
N ASP A 85 -4.99 1.02 1.78
CA ASP A 85 -5.60 0.37 2.93
C ASP A 85 -5.52 1.27 4.18
N TRP A 86 -6.23 0.86 5.23
CA TRP A 86 -6.24 1.54 6.51
C TRP A 86 -5.36 0.86 7.56
N ASP A 87 -5.71 -0.38 7.95
CA ASP A 87 -5.06 -1.12 9.02
C ASP A 87 -3.64 -1.54 8.61
N ASP A 88 -2.69 -1.35 9.51
CA ASP A 88 -1.23 -1.51 9.32
C ASP A 88 -0.61 -0.83 8.09
N THR A 89 -1.38 0.05 7.44
CA THR A 89 -1.00 0.83 6.27
C THR A 89 -0.96 2.32 6.58
N LEU A 90 -2.09 2.89 7.02
CA LEU A 90 -2.15 4.28 7.51
C LEU A 90 -2.19 4.33 9.04
N LEU A 91 -2.91 3.38 9.66
CA LEU A 91 -3.01 3.22 11.09
C LEU A 91 -2.16 2.02 11.55
N PRO A 92 -1.27 2.14 12.56
CA PRO A 92 -0.43 1.04 13.04
C PRO A 92 -1.23 0.12 13.99
N THR A 93 -2.30 -0.49 13.47
CA THR A 93 -3.30 -1.25 14.23
C THR A 93 -2.68 -2.40 15.02
N THR A 94 -1.79 -3.19 14.43
CA THR A 94 -1.14 -4.31 15.14
C THR A 94 -0.25 -3.83 16.27
N PHE A 95 0.53 -2.76 16.06
CA PHE A 95 1.29 -2.14 17.13
C PHE A 95 0.38 -1.67 18.27
N LEU A 96 -0.71 -0.97 17.96
CA LEU A 96 -1.66 -0.47 18.96
C LEU A 96 -2.29 -1.61 19.77
N ASN A 97 -2.64 -2.71 19.10
CA ASN A 97 -3.17 -3.91 19.74
C ASN A 97 -2.14 -4.54 20.69
N ASN A 98 -0.87 -4.64 20.27
CA ASN A 98 0.20 -5.18 21.10
C ASN A 98 0.44 -4.33 22.36
N VAL A 99 0.43 -3.00 22.24
CA VAL A 99 0.54 -2.10 23.40
C VAL A 99 -0.67 -2.26 24.33
N ALA A 100 -1.88 -2.38 23.77
CA ALA A 100 -3.09 -2.54 24.56
C ALA A 100 -3.12 -3.86 25.37
N GLN A 101 -2.67 -4.97 24.76
CA GLN A 101 -2.57 -6.27 25.43
C GLN A 101 -1.50 -6.28 26.52
N ALA A 102 -0.35 -5.64 26.30
CA ALA A 102 0.72 -5.56 27.29
C ALA A 102 0.34 -4.73 28.54
N GLY A 103 -0.58 -3.77 28.41
CA GLY A 103 -1.00 -2.87 29.50
C GLY A 103 -2.19 -3.34 30.33
N GLY A 104 -2.84 -4.47 30.00
CA GLY A 104 -4.00 -5.03 30.73
C GLY A 104 -5.30 -4.18 30.69
N LYS A 105 -5.21 -2.88 30.42
CA LYS A 105 -6.32 -1.91 30.34
C LYS A 105 -6.20 -0.98 29.10
N GLY A 106 -5.43 -1.37 28.09
CA GLY A 106 -5.12 -0.50 26.93
C GLY A 106 -3.95 0.45 27.18
N TYR A 107 -3.40 1.07 26.14
CA TYR A 107 -2.30 2.04 26.30
C TYR A 107 -2.72 3.32 27.03
N GLN A 108 -4.04 3.61 27.10
CA GLN A 108 -4.58 4.69 27.91
C GLN A 108 -4.38 4.46 29.42
N ALA A 109 -4.03 3.24 29.83
CA ALA A 109 -3.62 2.94 31.19
C ALA A 109 -2.10 3.09 31.43
N LEU A 110 -1.32 3.45 30.40
CA LEU A 110 0.07 3.87 30.62
C LEU A 110 0.05 5.16 31.44
N GLY A 111 0.68 5.14 32.61
CA GLY A 111 0.85 6.32 33.45
C GLY A 111 2.14 7.08 33.13
N GLY A 112 2.15 8.38 33.44
CA GLY A 112 3.36 9.20 33.46
C GLY A 112 4.05 9.38 32.11
N VAL A 113 5.39 9.38 32.12
CA VAL A 113 6.25 9.72 30.98
C VAL A 113 6.01 8.82 29.76
N ARG A 114 5.69 7.53 29.97
CA ARG A 114 5.51 6.57 28.87
C ARG A 114 4.26 6.86 28.04
N ALA A 115 3.16 7.25 28.68
CA ALA A 115 1.97 7.69 27.96
C ALA A 115 2.25 8.95 27.14
N LEU A 116 2.92 9.95 27.74
CA LEU A 116 3.24 11.19 27.04
C LEU A 116 4.12 10.94 25.81
N ALA A 117 5.14 10.08 25.92
CA ALA A 117 6.01 9.72 24.81
C ALA A 117 5.25 9.00 23.68
N LEU A 118 4.35 8.07 24.03
CA LEU A 118 3.52 7.40 23.03
C LEU A 118 2.53 8.36 22.36
N THR A 119 1.87 9.23 23.12
CA THR A 119 0.95 10.24 22.58
C THR A 119 1.67 11.15 21.59
N ARG A 120 2.89 11.60 21.92
CA ARG A 120 3.70 12.41 21.00
C ARG A 120 4.07 11.64 19.74
N ALA A 121 4.52 10.39 19.87
CA ALA A 121 4.86 9.57 18.71
C ALA A 121 3.64 9.30 17.80
N LEU A 122 2.44 9.15 18.37
CA LEU A 122 1.20 9.02 17.60
C LEU A 122 0.78 10.33 16.93
N ALA A 123 1.05 11.48 17.55
CA ALA A 123 0.83 12.79 16.91
C ALA A 123 1.78 12.98 15.71
N ASP A 124 3.07 12.67 15.87
CA ASP A 124 4.05 12.71 14.78
C ASP A 124 3.63 11.76 13.62
N HIS A 125 3.06 10.59 13.97
CA HIS A 125 2.50 9.66 13.00
C HIS A 125 1.26 10.21 12.31
N ALA A 126 0.37 10.89 13.03
CA ALA A 126 -0.79 11.55 12.45
C ALA A 126 -0.37 12.61 11.42
N ASP A 127 0.70 13.37 11.67
CA ASP A 127 1.25 14.31 10.70
C ASP A 127 1.84 13.63 9.46
N LEU A 128 2.37 12.40 9.59
CA LEU A 128 2.78 11.59 8.43
C LEU A 128 1.56 11.16 7.60
N VAL A 129 0.50 10.66 8.25
CA VAL A 129 -0.75 10.28 7.56
C VAL A 129 -1.34 11.46 6.80
N ARG A 130 -1.40 12.64 7.43
CA ARG A 130 -1.84 13.88 6.77
C ARG A 130 -1.00 14.17 5.52
N ARG A 131 0.34 14.17 5.64
CA ARG A 131 1.25 14.47 4.52
C ARG A 131 1.08 13.49 3.37
N VAL A 132 0.95 12.20 3.64
CA VAL A 132 0.73 11.17 2.61
C VAL A 132 -0.59 11.41 1.89
N LEU A 133 -1.69 11.63 2.61
CA LEU A 133 -3.00 11.80 1.99
C LEU A 133 -3.12 13.11 1.19
N VAL A 134 -2.54 14.20 1.70
CA VAL A 134 -2.48 15.49 0.99
C VAL A 134 -1.62 15.34 -0.28
N GLY A 135 -0.38 14.84 -0.16
CA GLY A 135 0.50 14.66 -1.31
C GLY A 135 -0.04 13.67 -2.34
N ALA A 136 -0.72 12.60 -1.90
CA ALA A 136 -1.40 11.69 -2.81
C ALA A 136 -2.51 12.39 -3.59
N ARG A 137 -3.24 13.32 -2.94
CA ARG A 137 -4.30 14.04 -3.61
C ARG A 137 -3.83 15.07 -4.63
N GLU A 138 -2.61 15.58 -4.49
CA GLU A 138 -1.99 16.47 -5.48
C GLU A 138 -1.71 15.75 -6.81
N VAL A 139 -1.51 14.44 -6.78
CA VAL A 139 -1.09 13.63 -7.95
C VAL A 139 -2.13 12.62 -8.42
N GLY A 140 -3.32 12.55 -7.79
CA GLY A 140 -4.32 11.56 -8.17
C GLY A 140 -5.70 11.68 -7.49
N HIS A 141 -6.64 10.90 -8.00
CA HIS A 141 -7.86 10.51 -7.31
C HIS A 141 -7.53 9.48 -6.22
N VAL A 142 -7.85 9.79 -4.97
CA VAL A 142 -7.48 8.96 -3.82
C VAL A 142 -8.72 8.32 -3.21
N ALA A 143 -8.63 7.05 -2.81
CA ALA A 143 -9.62 6.37 -1.98
C ALA A 143 -8.94 5.53 -0.88
N ILE A 144 -9.66 5.31 0.22
CA ILE A 144 -9.29 4.32 1.24
C ILE A 144 -10.18 3.09 1.06
N VAL A 145 -9.59 1.91 0.86
CA VAL A 145 -10.29 0.62 0.71
C VAL A 145 -9.86 -0.33 1.84
N THR A 146 -10.75 -0.53 2.80
CA THR A 146 -10.48 -1.34 4.01
C THR A 146 -11.34 -2.59 4.09
N SER A 147 -10.78 -3.69 4.59
CA SER A 147 -11.55 -4.92 4.91
C SER A 147 -12.25 -4.86 6.26
N SER A 148 -12.06 -3.77 7.01
CA SER A 148 -12.72 -3.56 8.30
C SER A 148 -14.20 -3.23 8.12
N VAL A 149 -14.95 -3.19 9.22
CA VAL A 149 -16.40 -2.87 9.23
C VAL A 149 -16.65 -1.40 9.52
N ARG A 150 -17.73 -0.83 8.99
CA ARG A 150 -18.14 0.55 9.35
C ARG A 150 -18.48 0.64 10.85
N PRO A 151 -18.19 1.77 11.54
CA PRO A 151 -17.42 2.94 11.12
C PRO A 151 -15.96 2.88 11.65
N TRP A 152 -15.21 1.82 11.32
CA TRP A 152 -13.88 1.58 11.89
C TRP A 152 -12.87 2.71 11.63
N VAL A 153 -12.80 3.23 10.40
CA VAL A 153 -11.81 4.28 10.05
C VAL A 153 -12.00 5.51 10.93
N ASP A 154 -13.23 6.02 11.03
CA ASP A 154 -13.55 7.21 11.81
C ASP A 154 -13.26 7.02 13.30
N ARG A 155 -13.71 5.89 13.87
CA ARG A 155 -13.52 5.60 15.30
C ARG A 155 -12.06 5.39 15.65
N SER A 156 -11.34 4.61 14.85
CA SER A 156 -9.94 4.30 15.10
C SER A 156 -9.05 5.54 14.91
N ALA A 157 -9.33 6.38 13.91
CA ALA A 157 -8.66 7.66 13.73
C ALA A 157 -8.85 8.59 14.95
N GLN A 158 -10.09 8.78 15.41
CA GLN A 158 -10.39 9.62 16.56
C GLN A 158 -9.63 9.17 17.82
N GLN A 159 -9.45 7.86 17.99
CA GLN A 159 -8.80 7.29 19.16
C GLN A 159 -7.27 7.34 19.08
N HIS A 160 -6.69 7.18 17.89
CA HIS A 160 -5.29 6.82 17.72
C HIS A 160 -4.45 7.79 16.87
N LEU A 161 -5.07 8.80 16.25
CA LEU A 161 -4.39 9.84 15.47
C LEU A 161 -4.61 11.23 16.12
N PRO A 162 -4.03 11.48 17.31
CA PRO A 162 -4.24 12.73 18.02
C PRO A 162 -3.76 13.93 17.20
N GLY A 163 -4.53 15.02 17.23
CA GLY A 163 -4.23 16.24 16.47
C GLY A 163 -4.67 16.21 15.00
N LEU A 164 -5.17 15.06 14.50
CA LEU A 164 -5.69 14.92 13.15
C LEU A 164 -7.19 14.58 13.15
N ASP A 165 -8.01 15.51 12.71
CA ASP A 165 -9.41 15.25 12.36
C ASP A 165 -9.47 14.57 10.98
N VAL A 166 -9.32 13.24 10.95
CA VAL A 166 -9.34 12.45 9.71
C VAL A 166 -10.67 12.59 8.96
N PRO A 167 -11.87 12.44 9.58
CA PRO A 167 -13.13 12.61 8.85
C PRO A 167 -13.24 13.98 8.15
N ARG A 168 -12.78 15.05 8.80
CA ARG A 168 -12.72 16.37 8.18
C ARG A 168 -11.71 16.42 7.03
N LEU A 169 -10.49 15.94 7.23
CA LEU A 169 -9.45 15.92 6.19
C LEU A 169 -9.92 15.16 4.95
N LEU A 170 -10.49 13.96 5.12
CA LEU A 170 -10.96 13.14 4.00
C LEU A 170 -12.08 13.84 3.22
N ARG A 171 -12.99 14.53 3.90
CA ARG A 171 -14.04 15.33 3.25
C ARG A 171 -13.47 16.52 2.49
N GLU A 172 -12.53 17.26 3.07
CA GLU A 172 -11.86 18.41 2.43
C GLU A 172 -11.07 17.97 1.18
N LEU A 173 -10.41 16.81 1.24
CA LEU A 173 -9.67 16.23 0.12
C LEU A 173 -10.56 15.44 -0.88
N GLY A 174 -11.84 15.26 -0.57
CA GLY A 174 -12.75 14.43 -1.37
C GLY A 174 -12.28 12.97 -1.51
N ILE A 175 -11.76 12.39 -0.43
CA ILE A 175 -11.28 10.99 -0.36
C ILE A 175 -12.40 10.12 0.23
N PRO A 176 -13.04 9.25 -0.56
CA PRO A 176 -14.04 8.32 -0.02
C PRO A 176 -13.37 7.19 0.77
N VAL A 177 -14.09 6.70 1.78
CA VAL A 177 -13.76 5.46 2.49
C VAL A 177 -14.72 4.37 2.06
N LEU A 178 -14.17 3.34 1.42
CA LEU A 178 -14.88 2.21 0.88
C LEU A 178 -14.58 0.96 1.72
N TYR A 179 -15.64 0.33 2.23
CA TYR A 179 -15.54 -0.80 3.15
C TYR A 179 -15.83 -2.10 2.39
N ALA A 180 -14.80 -2.92 2.20
CA ALA A 180 -14.86 -4.18 1.49
C ALA A 180 -15.47 -5.32 2.33
N SER A 181 -15.77 -5.10 3.61
CA SER A 181 -16.46 -6.09 4.46
C SER A 181 -17.94 -6.30 4.09
N GLY A 182 -18.49 -5.47 3.20
CA GLY A 182 -19.89 -5.53 2.77
C GLY A 182 -20.20 -6.68 1.81
N PRO A 183 -21.44 -6.73 1.30
CA PRO A 183 -21.82 -7.65 0.24
C PRO A 183 -20.90 -7.48 -0.99
N CYS A 184 -20.46 -8.60 -1.56
CA CYS A 184 -19.65 -8.63 -2.77
C CYS A 184 -20.47 -9.25 -3.90
N ALA A 185 -20.41 -8.67 -5.09
CA ALA A 185 -21.11 -9.18 -6.26
C ALA A 185 -20.56 -10.55 -6.72
N SER A 186 -19.28 -10.80 -6.50
CA SER A 186 -18.64 -12.09 -6.76
C SER A 186 -18.89 -13.07 -5.62
N SER A 187 -19.15 -14.33 -5.96
CA SER A 187 -19.14 -15.39 -4.94
C SER A 187 -17.73 -15.53 -4.37
N VAL A 188 -17.65 -15.51 -3.04
CA VAL A 188 -16.43 -15.78 -2.27
C VAL A 188 -16.57 -17.07 -1.46
N GLU A 189 -17.59 -17.87 -1.75
CA GLU A 189 -17.82 -19.16 -1.12
C GLU A 189 -16.73 -20.16 -1.55
N GLY A 190 -16.19 -20.90 -0.58
CA GLY A 190 -15.14 -21.89 -0.82
C GLY A 190 -13.74 -21.31 -1.04
N LEU A 191 -13.59 -19.98 -1.14
CA LEU A 191 -12.28 -19.32 -1.19
C LEU A 191 -11.61 -19.31 0.18
N ASP A 192 -10.28 -19.29 0.19
CA ASP A 192 -9.55 -19.01 1.43
C ASP A 192 -9.75 -17.54 1.88
N MET A 193 -9.35 -17.24 3.11
CA MET A 193 -9.54 -15.89 3.68
C MET A 193 -8.85 -14.80 2.86
N LEU A 194 -7.65 -15.06 2.34
CA LEU A 194 -6.87 -14.09 1.57
C LEU A 194 -7.51 -13.85 0.20
N GLU A 195 -7.93 -14.91 -0.48
CA GLU A 195 -8.63 -14.84 -1.76
C GLU A 195 -9.97 -14.12 -1.62
N ALA A 196 -10.74 -14.42 -0.57
CA ALA A 196 -11.98 -13.74 -0.28
C ALA A 196 -11.76 -12.24 0.00
N HIS A 197 -10.73 -11.88 0.78
CA HIS A 197 -10.38 -10.47 1.00
C HIS A 197 -9.95 -9.77 -0.30
N THR A 198 -9.14 -10.46 -1.12
CA THR A 198 -8.67 -9.97 -2.42
C THR A 198 -9.86 -9.66 -3.33
N GLU A 199 -10.82 -10.58 -3.44
CA GLU A 199 -11.96 -10.42 -4.33
C GLU A 199 -12.92 -9.31 -3.86
N ARG A 200 -13.18 -9.23 -2.55
CA ARG A 200 -13.98 -8.13 -1.99
C ARG A 200 -13.33 -6.77 -2.24
N LYS A 201 -12.02 -6.63 -2.00
CA LYS A 201 -11.29 -5.40 -2.29
C LYS A 201 -11.31 -5.09 -3.79
N ARG A 202 -11.08 -6.09 -4.66
CA ARG A 202 -11.14 -5.92 -6.12
C ARG A 202 -12.49 -5.37 -6.58
N SER A 203 -13.60 -5.91 -6.06
CA SER A 203 -14.95 -5.47 -6.38
C SER A 203 -15.16 -3.99 -6.05
N VAL A 204 -14.78 -3.59 -4.84
CA VAL A 204 -14.92 -2.20 -4.38
C VAL A 204 -13.98 -1.24 -5.12
N MET A 205 -12.76 -1.68 -5.43
CA MET A 205 -11.84 -0.91 -6.28
C MET A 205 -12.45 -0.70 -7.67
N ALA A 206 -13.09 -1.72 -8.27
CA ALA A 206 -13.75 -1.62 -9.57
C ALA A 206 -14.91 -0.60 -9.57
N GLU A 207 -15.69 -0.56 -8.49
CA GLU A 207 -16.74 0.46 -8.34
C GLU A 207 -16.17 1.87 -8.30
N PHE A 208 -15.07 2.08 -7.57
CA PHE A 208 -14.40 3.38 -7.51
C PHE A 208 -13.82 3.80 -8.86
N VAL A 209 -13.22 2.87 -9.60
CA VAL A 209 -12.79 3.07 -10.98
C VAL A 209 -13.94 3.54 -11.85
N GLY A 210 -15.07 2.83 -11.79
CA GLY A 210 -16.26 3.21 -12.52
C GLY A 210 -16.73 4.62 -12.15
N GLN A 211 -16.69 5.00 -10.87
CA GLN A 211 -17.06 6.34 -10.43
C GLN A 211 -16.17 7.44 -11.02
N VAL A 212 -14.85 7.22 -11.05
CA VAL A 212 -13.91 8.19 -11.62
C VAL A 212 -14.03 8.28 -13.14
N CYS A 213 -14.25 7.15 -13.82
CA CYS A 213 -14.37 7.10 -15.28
C CYS A 213 -15.76 7.49 -15.83
N ARG A 214 -16.77 7.74 -14.99
CA ARG A 214 -18.17 8.02 -15.40
C ARG A 214 -18.34 9.22 -16.36
N GLY A 215 -17.34 10.09 -16.48
CA GLY A 215 -17.33 11.22 -17.42
C GLY A 215 -16.58 10.98 -18.74
N GLY A 216 -16.24 9.72 -19.07
CA GLY A 216 -15.43 9.39 -20.25
C GLY A 216 -13.93 9.62 -20.06
N GLY A 217 -13.49 9.92 -18.84
CA GLY A 217 -12.08 10.01 -18.48
C GLY A 217 -11.41 8.64 -18.58
N ALA A 218 -10.27 8.57 -19.27
CA ALA A 218 -9.43 7.39 -19.34
C ALA A 218 -8.30 7.48 -18.32
N LEU A 219 -8.10 6.43 -17.55
CA LEU A 219 -7.04 6.39 -16.55
C LEU A 219 -5.72 5.95 -17.18
N ARG A 220 -4.61 6.54 -16.74
CA ARG A 220 -3.26 6.17 -17.18
C ARG A 220 -2.52 5.37 -16.13
N SER A 221 -2.82 5.58 -14.85
CA SER A 221 -2.16 4.87 -13.77
C SER A 221 -3.12 4.55 -12.63
N ALA A 222 -2.96 3.36 -12.05
CA ALA A 222 -3.59 2.99 -10.80
C ALA A 222 -2.53 2.46 -9.82
N VAL A 223 -2.54 3.00 -8.59
CA VAL A 223 -1.62 2.66 -7.52
C VAL A 223 -2.39 2.04 -6.36
N SER A 224 -1.91 0.91 -5.84
CA SER A 224 -2.41 0.29 -4.61
C SER A 224 -1.30 0.26 -3.56
N VAL A 225 -1.64 0.70 -2.35
CA VAL A 225 -0.76 0.74 -1.19
C VAL A 225 -1.45 0.02 -0.03
N GLY A 226 -0.81 -1.02 0.48
CA GLY A 226 -1.35 -1.83 1.57
C GLY A 226 -0.26 -2.69 2.20
N ASP A 227 -0.46 -3.18 3.41
CA ASP A 227 0.49 -4.05 4.11
C ASP A 227 0.28 -5.55 3.81
N SER A 228 -0.86 -5.90 3.21
CA SER A 228 -1.22 -7.28 2.91
C SER A 228 -1.06 -7.61 1.41
N PRO A 229 -0.99 -8.90 1.04
CA PRO A 229 -1.05 -9.30 -0.35
C PRO A 229 -2.41 -8.99 -1.02
N ALA A 230 -3.49 -8.82 -0.23
CA ALA A 230 -4.84 -8.68 -0.77
C ALA A 230 -5.00 -7.41 -1.62
N GLU A 231 -4.47 -6.27 -1.18
CA GLU A 231 -4.59 -5.00 -1.91
C GLU A 231 -3.78 -5.02 -3.21
N ARG A 232 -2.61 -5.64 -3.16
CA ARG A 232 -1.71 -5.83 -4.31
C ARG A 232 -2.37 -6.72 -5.35
N GLU A 233 -2.88 -7.89 -4.95
CA GLU A 233 -3.50 -8.83 -5.88
C GLU A 233 -4.86 -8.33 -6.37
N ALA A 234 -5.62 -7.59 -5.55
CA ALA A 234 -6.88 -6.98 -5.95
C ALA A 234 -6.68 -6.03 -7.14
N LEU A 235 -5.71 -5.09 -7.03
CA LEU A 235 -5.43 -4.17 -8.12
C LEU A 235 -4.90 -4.90 -9.35
N LYS A 236 -3.99 -5.88 -9.18
CA LYS A 236 -3.48 -6.66 -10.32
C LYS A 236 -4.57 -7.42 -11.07
N ARG A 237 -5.51 -8.04 -10.35
CA ARG A 237 -6.67 -8.72 -10.96
C ARG A 237 -7.57 -7.74 -11.68
N LEU A 238 -7.81 -6.57 -11.09
CA LEU A 238 -8.58 -5.50 -11.71
C LEU A 238 -7.91 -5.00 -13.01
N ALA A 239 -6.60 -4.77 -12.97
CA ALA A 239 -5.82 -4.28 -14.11
C ALA A 239 -5.82 -5.23 -15.32
N ARG A 240 -5.89 -6.56 -15.09
CA ARG A 240 -5.96 -7.55 -16.18
C ARG A 240 -7.25 -7.47 -17.00
N HIS A 241 -8.32 -7.01 -16.39
CA HIS A 241 -9.65 -6.92 -17.01
C HIS A 241 -10.09 -5.46 -17.16
N TRP A 242 -9.13 -4.53 -17.16
CA TRP A 242 -9.43 -3.12 -17.24
C TRP A 242 -9.77 -2.71 -18.66
N GLU A 243 -11.06 -2.55 -18.93
CA GLU A 243 -11.56 -2.00 -20.17
C GLU A 243 -11.54 -0.47 -20.10
N GLN A 244 -11.01 0.15 -21.13
CA GLN A 244 -10.93 1.60 -21.24
C GLN A 244 -11.97 2.12 -22.24
N PRO A 245 -12.39 3.38 -22.12
CA PRO A 245 -13.22 4.02 -23.13
C PRO A 245 -12.60 3.91 -24.53
N ALA A 246 -13.46 3.82 -25.56
CA ALA A 246 -13.02 3.75 -26.95
C ALA A 246 -12.11 4.95 -27.30
N GLY A 247 -10.92 4.67 -27.85
CA GLY A 247 -9.91 5.68 -28.18
C GLY A 247 -8.86 5.95 -27.09
N ALA A 248 -8.99 5.36 -25.90
CA ALA A 248 -7.93 5.40 -24.89
C ALA A 248 -6.74 4.52 -25.31
N ALA A 249 -5.52 5.04 -25.15
CA ALA A 249 -4.31 4.28 -25.47
C ALA A 249 -3.99 3.28 -24.34
N GLY A 250 -4.30 2.00 -24.58
CA GLY A 250 -3.88 0.87 -23.74
C GLY A 250 -4.51 0.82 -22.34
N ARG A 251 -4.21 -0.28 -21.61
CA ARG A 251 -4.60 -0.42 -20.22
C ARG A 251 -3.82 0.58 -19.33
N PRO A 252 -4.37 1.01 -18.18
CA PRO A 252 -3.60 1.77 -17.22
C PRO A 252 -2.40 0.97 -16.69
N SER A 253 -1.32 1.68 -16.33
CA SER A 253 -0.20 1.10 -15.58
C SER A 253 -0.67 0.66 -14.19
N CYS A 254 -0.36 -0.58 -13.83
CA CYS A 254 -0.69 -1.19 -12.55
C CYS A 254 0.50 -1.08 -11.62
N LYS A 255 0.33 -0.35 -10.52
CA LYS A 255 1.41 -0.04 -9.58
C LYS A 255 1.03 -0.48 -8.18
N THR A 256 1.92 -1.23 -7.52
CA THR A 256 1.65 -1.81 -6.22
C THR A 256 2.84 -1.54 -5.30
N VAL A 257 2.54 -1.03 -4.11
CA VAL A 257 3.49 -0.80 -3.03
C VAL A 257 2.99 -1.56 -1.80
N LYS A 258 3.47 -2.79 -1.65
CA LYS A 258 3.16 -3.65 -0.50
C LYS A 258 4.09 -3.30 0.66
N LEU A 259 3.53 -2.70 1.71
CA LEU A 259 4.22 -2.33 2.95
C LEU A 259 4.47 -3.55 3.85
N MET A 260 5.36 -3.42 4.82
CA MET A 260 5.63 -4.45 5.82
C MET A 260 4.37 -4.79 6.61
N SER A 261 4.07 -6.08 6.75
CA SER A 261 2.97 -6.58 7.59
C SER A 261 3.36 -6.50 9.07
N ASP A 262 2.38 -6.23 9.94
CA ASP A 262 2.57 -6.09 11.39
C ASP A 262 3.68 -5.10 11.82
N PRO A 263 3.74 -3.87 11.26
CA PRO A 263 4.83 -2.95 11.53
C PRO A 263 4.77 -2.38 12.95
N SER A 264 5.93 -2.15 13.56
CA SER A 264 6.00 -1.22 14.70
C SER A 264 5.66 0.21 14.24
N LEU A 265 5.25 1.08 15.19
CA LEU A 265 5.00 2.49 14.91
C LEU A 265 6.16 3.17 14.15
N ARG A 266 7.41 2.87 14.56
CA ARG A 266 8.62 3.41 13.91
C ARG A 266 8.82 2.88 12.49
N GLN A 267 8.56 1.59 12.26
CA GLN A 267 8.66 1.00 10.93
C GLN A 267 7.60 1.58 10.00
N LEU A 268 6.34 1.68 10.44
CA LEU A 268 5.28 2.28 9.63
C LEU A 268 5.58 3.75 9.34
N GLY A 269 6.01 4.52 10.34
CA GLY A 269 6.38 5.93 10.15
C GLY A 269 7.46 6.14 9.08
N ARG A 270 8.51 5.30 9.07
CA ARG A 270 9.55 5.33 8.03
C ARG A 270 9.00 4.99 6.65
N GLN A 271 8.14 3.98 6.55
CA GLN A 271 7.51 3.62 5.29
C GLN A 271 6.62 4.74 4.75
N LEU A 272 5.81 5.39 5.61
CA LEU A 272 4.99 6.54 5.20
C LEU A 272 5.84 7.74 4.79
N GLN A 273 6.96 7.99 5.46
CA GLN A 273 7.88 9.06 5.08
C GLN A 273 8.54 8.79 3.72
N ALA A 274 8.99 7.56 3.49
CA ALA A 274 9.52 7.15 2.19
C ALA A 274 8.45 7.30 1.11
N LEU A 275 7.26 6.75 1.34
CA LEU A 275 6.13 6.81 0.42
C LEU A 275 5.80 8.26 0.05
N ALA A 276 5.65 9.16 1.02
CA ALA A 276 5.34 10.57 0.78
C ALA A 276 6.35 11.24 -0.18
N GLY A 277 7.63 10.93 -0.05
CA GLY A 277 8.65 11.53 -0.92
C GLY A 277 8.81 10.84 -2.29
N TRP A 278 8.35 9.60 -2.44
CA TRP A 278 8.49 8.81 -3.68
C TRP A 278 7.20 8.71 -4.48
N LEU A 279 6.04 9.06 -3.90
CA LEU A 279 4.73 8.81 -4.48
C LEU A 279 4.57 9.43 -5.88
N ASP A 280 5.02 10.67 -6.05
CA ASP A 280 5.01 11.36 -7.35
C ASP A 280 5.78 10.58 -8.43
N ARG A 281 6.94 10.01 -8.10
CA ARG A 281 7.72 9.18 -9.03
C ARG A 281 7.05 7.84 -9.30
N VAL A 282 6.46 7.22 -8.28
CA VAL A 282 5.67 6.00 -8.46
C VAL A 282 4.53 6.29 -9.44
N VAL A 283 3.76 7.36 -9.22
CA VAL A 283 2.64 7.77 -10.07
C VAL A 283 3.06 8.13 -11.48
N SER A 284 4.16 8.87 -11.64
CA SER A 284 4.63 9.37 -12.94
C SER A 284 5.48 8.36 -13.73
N CYS A 285 5.82 7.21 -13.14
CA CYS A 285 6.56 6.16 -13.84
C CYS A 285 5.76 5.62 -15.03
N ASP A 286 6.37 5.56 -16.22
CA ASP A 286 5.76 4.80 -17.31
C ASP A 286 5.87 3.30 -17.03
N GLY A 287 4.79 2.56 -17.25
CA GLY A 287 4.71 1.13 -16.98
C GLY A 287 4.35 0.72 -15.54
N ASP A 288 4.34 -0.61 -15.34
CA ASP A 288 3.92 -1.24 -14.08
C ASP A 288 5.02 -1.15 -13.01
N VAL A 289 4.60 -1.07 -11.74
CA VAL A 289 5.49 -1.06 -10.57
C VAL A 289 5.02 -2.12 -9.60
N ASP A 290 5.93 -2.95 -9.10
CA ASP A 290 5.62 -3.96 -8.07
C ASP A 290 6.72 -3.97 -7.02
N VAL A 291 6.50 -3.20 -5.96
CA VAL A 291 7.41 -3.09 -4.81
C VAL A 291 6.77 -3.77 -3.62
N SER A 292 7.53 -4.66 -2.98
CA SER A 292 7.11 -5.40 -1.80
C SER A 292 8.20 -5.35 -0.73
N VAL A 293 7.79 -5.00 0.49
CA VAL A 293 8.65 -4.85 1.66
C VAL A 293 8.44 -6.01 2.62
N GLY A 294 9.49 -6.81 2.82
CA GLY A 294 9.58 -7.85 3.84
C GLY A 294 10.02 -7.34 5.21
N PRO A 295 10.02 -8.18 6.26
CA PRO A 295 10.24 -7.77 7.66
C PRO A 295 11.61 -7.12 7.97
N ARG A 296 12.62 -7.39 7.14
CA ARG A 296 13.99 -6.85 7.29
C ARG A 296 14.38 -5.86 6.19
N GLU A 297 13.42 -5.50 5.36
CA GLU A 297 13.63 -4.63 4.24
C GLU A 297 13.12 -3.22 4.56
N ASP A 298 13.63 -2.25 3.82
CA ASP A 298 13.27 -0.85 3.95
C ASP A 298 12.66 -0.36 2.63
N LEU A 299 11.53 0.35 2.74
CA LEU A 299 10.79 0.80 1.55
C LEU A 299 11.60 1.81 0.73
N GLU A 300 12.32 2.72 1.38
CA GLU A 300 13.13 3.71 0.68
C GLU A 300 14.22 3.04 -0.13
N THR A 301 14.88 2.03 0.45
CA THR A 301 15.87 1.21 -0.26
C THR A 301 15.27 0.50 -1.48
N LYS A 302 14.09 -0.11 -1.34
CA LYS A 302 13.40 -0.79 -2.46
C LYS A 302 13.04 0.17 -3.58
N LEU A 303 12.50 1.34 -3.23
CA LEU A 303 12.13 2.38 -4.19
C LEU A 303 13.37 2.96 -4.88
N TRP A 304 14.46 3.17 -4.14
CA TRP A 304 15.75 3.57 -4.70
C TRP A 304 16.30 2.53 -5.68
N THR A 305 16.27 1.24 -5.33
CA THR A 305 16.71 0.18 -6.25
C THR A 305 15.88 0.15 -7.53
N HIS A 306 14.58 0.44 -7.43
CA HIS A 306 13.67 0.42 -8.59
C HIS A 306 13.82 1.66 -9.49
N PHE A 307 13.89 2.86 -8.91
CA PHE A 307 13.86 4.13 -9.64
C PHE A 307 15.22 4.81 -9.81
N GLY A 308 16.26 4.30 -9.16
CA GLY A 308 17.55 4.97 -9.06
C GLY A 308 17.49 6.23 -8.17
N PRO A 309 18.56 7.06 -8.19
CA PRO A 309 18.63 8.24 -7.34
C PRO A 309 17.48 9.22 -7.55
N ARG A 310 17.06 9.90 -6.47
CA ARG A 310 16.23 11.10 -6.62
C ARG A 310 17.09 12.21 -7.23
N PRO A 311 16.64 12.90 -8.30
CA PRO A 311 17.30 14.10 -8.74
C PRO A 311 17.29 15.08 -7.55
N GLU A 312 18.45 15.66 -7.28
CA GLU A 312 18.53 16.78 -6.35
C GLU A 312 17.60 17.87 -6.89
N LYS A 313 16.64 18.31 -6.06
CA LYS A 313 15.75 19.43 -6.37
C LYS A 313 16.48 20.73 -6.10
#